data_AF-A0AA39CUX9-F1
#
_entry.id   AF-A0AA39CUX9-F1
#
_cell.length_a   1.000
_cell.length_b   1.000
_cell.length_c   1.000
_cell.angle_alpha   90.00
_cell.angle_beta   90.00
_cell.angle_gamma   90.00
#
_symmetry.space_group_name_H-M   'P 1'
#
loop_
_entity.id
_entity.type
_entity.pdbx_description
1 polymer ?
#
loop_
_entity_poly.entity_id
_entity_poly.type
_entity_poly.pdbx_seq_one_letter_code
_entity_poly.pdbx_strand_id
1 'polypeptide(L)'
;MRIAPLFTLLAVALFGAGCSSHDTRPIPLPPKVDVPRFMGDWYVIAHIPSRPEREAFDAVECYALQADGRIKTTFTYRKGSFQSPQKSMHPVGRVEKHGNGAVWGMQFIWPIQAEYLIAWLDEGYTQTIVARSKRDYVWYMARTPQVSEAEYQQAVARIKAMGYDTGKLRRVPQSPASSIVSRARQAWCLSGNYREWVMGLVQAVKGAVGGVLADQWKDFYTVPTGLPSTAALFAAVPQGTNAGRGSNTSGSSNIISNGSKIVVPEGYGLLLFQDGAITAFVAEPGGYEWRSDDLNSQSIFAGDGLVSTFIKQSWERFKFGGQPGSQQAAFFVSLKELPDNRFGTQSEIYWDDGFLNTQVGAVTRGSYTLKIVDPILFVKNFVPASYLQPGQVFDFTDLDNAAASQLFNEVVGSLAPAFSLYTNDPSKGNRITKLQQDSLGFAQSLSAAVEQGYQWKSDRGLAIVKTAIVSIEYDANTRELLKTVQRADALSGSRGNSNLQASVAQGIQSAGENGGAAGLVGVGMASGMFGAGNLQQPATPAAPAADDPVAKLKKAKEMLDLGLITQTDYDALKAKALGL
;
A
#
# COMPACT_ATOMS: atom_id res chain seq x y z
N MET A 1 6.31 54.59 -66.11
CA MET A 1 7.58 54.78 -66.85
C MET A 1 8.72 54.53 -65.87
N ARG A 2 9.44 53.41 -66.02
CA ARG A 2 10.80 53.34 -66.61
C ARG A 2 11.85 53.63 -65.52
N ILE A 3 12.89 52.86 -65.24
CA ILE A 3 13.62 51.76 -65.89
C ILE A 3 14.54 51.21 -64.77
N ALA A 4 14.69 49.88 -64.65
CA ALA A 4 15.96 49.28 -64.22
C ALA A 4 16.72 48.96 -65.52
N PRO A 5 18.08 49.00 -65.59
CA PRO A 5 18.80 47.76 -65.27
C PRO A 5 20.33 47.84 -64.95
N LEU A 6 20.86 46.67 -64.57
CA LEU A 6 22.11 46.02 -65.00
C LEU A 6 23.53 46.51 -64.57
N PHE A 7 24.13 45.66 -63.73
CA PHE A 7 25.33 44.83 -64.00
C PHE A 7 26.78 45.36 -63.94
N THR A 8 27.54 44.68 -63.06
CA THR A 8 28.88 44.05 -63.22
C THR A 8 30.21 44.68 -62.73
N LEU A 9 30.87 43.85 -61.90
CA LEU A 9 32.31 43.46 -61.83
C LEU A 9 33.37 44.37 -61.13
N LEU A 10 33.74 43.93 -59.92
CA LEU A 10 35.05 43.33 -59.53
C LEU A 10 36.34 44.18 -59.52
N ALA A 11 36.89 44.41 -58.31
CA ALA A 11 38.28 44.16 -57.86
C ALA A 11 38.54 44.92 -56.53
N VAL A 12 38.55 44.28 -55.36
CA VAL A 12 39.66 43.57 -54.67
C VAL A 12 40.57 44.48 -53.82
N ALA A 13 40.64 44.10 -52.53
CA ALA A 13 41.69 44.29 -51.53
C ALA A 13 41.81 45.64 -50.80
N LEU A 14 41.30 45.68 -49.56
CA LEU A 14 42.12 45.79 -48.35
C LEU A 14 41.22 45.65 -47.11
N PHE A 15 41.02 44.43 -46.64
CA PHE A 15 40.65 44.19 -45.24
C PHE A 15 41.64 43.20 -44.66
N GLY A 16 42.43 43.70 -43.71
CA GLY A 16 43.40 42.93 -42.96
C GLY A 16 42.71 41.74 -42.29
N ALA A 17 43.36 40.59 -42.42
CA ALA A 17 43.01 39.38 -41.71
C ALA A 17 43.15 39.60 -40.20
N GLY A 18 42.04 39.85 -39.52
CA GLY A 18 41.90 39.51 -38.12
C GLY A 18 41.80 37.99 -38.01
N CYS A 19 42.94 37.30 -38.00
CA CYS A 19 43.00 35.88 -37.68
C CYS A 19 42.55 35.68 -36.23
N SER A 20 41.26 35.44 -36.01
CA SER A 20 40.78 34.70 -34.84
C SER A 20 41.40 33.30 -34.94
N SER A 21 42.57 33.13 -34.33
CA SER A 21 43.24 31.84 -34.21
C SER A 21 42.36 30.91 -33.38
N HIS A 22 41.46 30.17 -34.03
CA HIS A 22 40.84 29.01 -33.42
C HIS A 22 41.96 28.03 -33.10
N ASP A 23 42.08 27.64 -31.82
CA ASP A 23 43.07 26.65 -31.40
C ASP A 23 42.76 25.31 -32.09
N THR A 24 43.65 24.88 -32.99
CA THR A 24 43.50 23.67 -33.81
C THR A 24 44.16 22.45 -33.19
N ARG A 25 44.65 22.53 -31.94
CA ARG A 25 45.23 21.37 -31.25
C ARG A 25 44.25 20.20 -31.24
N PRO A 26 44.66 18.99 -31.64
CA PRO A 26 43.81 17.81 -31.50
C PRO A 26 43.42 17.57 -30.05
N ILE A 27 42.16 17.24 -29.80
CA ILE A 27 41.74 16.70 -28.50
C ILE A 27 42.29 15.27 -28.41
N PRO A 28 43.08 14.93 -27.38
CA PRO A 28 43.51 13.55 -27.19
C PRO A 28 42.28 12.67 -26.91
N LEU A 29 42.33 11.41 -27.36
CA LEU A 29 41.30 10.42 -27.05
C LEU A 29 41.97 9.23 -26.34
N PRO A 30 41.31 8.59 -25.34
CA PRO A 30 41.75 7.32 -24.81
C PRO A 30 41.89 6.28 -25.94
N PRO A 31 42.86 5.35 -25.87
CA PRO A 31 43.04 4.33 -26.90
C PRO A 31 41.78 3.50 -27.17
N LYS A 32 40.99 3.24 -26.11
CA LYS A 32 39.69 2.55 -26.15
C LYS A 32 38.86 2.94 -24.94
N VAL A 33 37.55 3.10 -25.14
CA VAL A 33 36.57 3.24 -24.07
C VAL A 33 35.62 2.04 -24.08
N ASP A 34 35.54 1.34 -22.96
CA ASP A 34 34.51 0.34 -22.69
C ASP A 34 33.22 1.07 -22.34
N VAL A 35 32.36 1.26 -23.35
CA VAL A 35 31.12 2.03 -23.25
C VAL A 35 30.20 1.50 -22.13
N PRO A 36 29.95 0.18 -22.00
CA PRO A 36 29.23 -0.37 -20.85
C PRO A 36 29.80 0.05 -19.48
N ARG A 37 31.12 0.03 -19.28
CA ARG A 37 31.74 0.47 -18.01
C ARG A 37 31.62 1.98 -17.75
N PHE A 38 31.39 2.77 -18.80
CA PHE A 38 31.18 4.21 -18.69
C PHE A 38 29.78 4.59 -18.16
N MET A 39 28.82 3.65 -18.17
CA MET A 39 27.45 3.90 -17.73
C MET A 39 27.32 4.24 -16.24
N GLY A 40 26.16 4.74 -15.82
CA GLY A 40 25.87 5.18 -14.46
C GLY A 40 26.15 6.66 -14.23
N ASP A 41 26.19 7.07 -12.96
CA ASP A 41 26.28 8.47 -12.54
C ASP A 41 27.72 9.02 -12.63
N TRP A 42 27.81 10.27 -13.04
CA TRP A 42 29.02 11.10 -13.06
C TRP A 42 28.70 12.49 -12.50
N TYR A 43 29.34 12.86 -11.40
CA TYR A 43 29.23 14.19 -10.81
C TYR A 43 30.08 15.16 -11.61
N VAL A 44 29.49 16.25 -12.09
CA VAL A 44 30.25 17.31 -12.76
C VAL A 44 30.96 18.12 -11.69
N ILE A 45 32.28 18.03 -11.64
CA ILE A 45 33.13 18.70 -10.65
C ILE A 45 33.50 20.10 -11.13
N ALA A 46 33.78 20.25 -12.42
CA ALA A 46 33.99 21.55 -13.04
C ALA A 46 33.60 21.55 -14.51
N HIS A 47 33.28 22.74 -15.00
CA HIS A 47 32.88 22.92 -16.39
C HIS A 47 33.26 24.27 -16.98
N ILE A 48 33.35 24.35 -18.31
CA ILE A 48 33.13 25.59 -19.05
C ILE A 48 31.68 25.53 -19.53
N PRO A 49 30.77 26.26 -18.88
CA PRO A 49 29.34 26.04 -19.05
C PRO A 49 28.81 26.63 -20.36
N SER A 50 27.83 25.94 -20.93
CA SER A 50 26.90 26.54 -21.89
C SER A 50 26.01 27.59 -21.19
N ARG A 51 25.35 28.50 -21.92
CA ARG A 51 24.47 29.54 -21.34
C ARG A 51 23.51 29.04 -20.23
N PRO A 52 22.82 27.89 -20.37
CA PRO A 52 21.90 27.40 -19.32
C PRO A 52 22.60 26.89 -18.05
N GLU A 53 23.86 26.47 -18.11
CA GLU A 53 24.58 25.80 -17.01
C GLU A 53 25.43 26.72 -16.14
N ARG A 54 25.51 28.02 -16.46
CA ARG A 54 26.47 28.97 -15.85
C ARG A 54 26.45 29.02 -14.33
N GLU A 55 25.32 28.69 -13.73
CA GLU A 55 25.09 28.71 -12.28
C GLU A 55 24.67 27.33 -11.76
N ALA A 56 25.16 26.23 -12.34
CA ALA A 56 24.79 24.90 -11.89
C ALA A 56 25.38 24.56 -10.50
N PHE A 57 24.56 23.91 -9.67
CA PHE A 57 24.87 23.28 -8.38
C PHE A 57 24.35 21.83 -8.44
N ASP A 58 24.95 20.91 -7.67
CA ASP A 58 24.59 19.48 -7.64
C ASP A 58 24.45 18.85 -9.03
N ALA A 59 25.34 19.23 -9.96
CA ALA A 59 25.22 18.79 -11.34
C ALA A 59 25.71 17.34 -11.49
N VAL A 60 24.85 16.47 -12.01
CA VAL A 60 25.16 15.06 -12.22
C VAL A 60 24.59 14.61 -13.56
N GLU A 61 25.41 13.89 -14.29
CA GLU A 61 25.11 13.29 -15.58
C GLU A 61 25.05 11.78 -15.42
N CYS A 62 23.95 11.17 -15.85
CA CYS A 62 23.74 9.72 -15.80
C CYS A 62 23.62 9.16 -17.22
N TYR A 63 24.32 8.06 -17.50
CA TYR A 63 24.27 7.37 -18.79
C TYR A 63 23.70 5.97 -18.65
N ALA A 64 22.77 5.61 -19.53
CA ALA A 64 22.22 4.27 -19.64
C ALA A 64 22.23 3.79 -21.10
N LEU A 65 22.89 2.67 -21.34
CA LEU A 65 22.98 2.05 -22.67
C LEU A 65 21.69 1.28 -22.96
N GLN A 66 21.05 1.58 -24.10
CA GLN A 66 19.82 0.93 -24.53
C GLN A 66 20.11 -0.24 -25.48
N ALA A 67 19.14 -1.16 -25.59
CA ALA A 67 19.25 -2.33 -26.47
C ALA A 67 19.41 -1.98 -27.96
N ASP A 68 18.96 -0.80 -28.39
CA ASP A 68 19.11 -0.29 -29.75
C ASP A 68 20.45 0.44 -30.00
N GLY A 69 21.36 0.40 -29.03
CA GLY A 69 22.69 1.03 -29.12
C GLY A 69 22.70 2.54 -28.85
N ARG A 70 21.56 3.17 -28.56
CA ARG A 70 21.51 4.56 -28.09
C ARG A 70 21.92 4.65 -26.63
N ILE A 71 22.50 5.77 -26.24
CA ILE A 71 22.81 6.10 -24.86
C ILE A 71 21.78 7.12 -24.40
N LYS A 72 20.93 6.71 -23.47
CA LYS A 72 20.00 7.61 -22.82
C LYS A 72 20.76 8.38 -21.75
N THR A 73 20.65 9.70 -21.78
CA THR A 73 21.37 10.56 -20.84
C THR A 73 20.41 11.37 -19.98
N THR A 74 20.83 11.62 -18.74
CA THR A 74 20.08 12.35 -17.73
C THR A 74 21.01 13.34 -17.08
N PHE A 75 20.95 14.58 -17.53
CA PHE A 75 21.61 15.67 -16.82
C PHE A 75 20.67 16.20 -15.76
N THR A 76 21.14 16.37 -14.53
CA THR A 76 20.38 17.00 -13.44
C THR A 76 21.22 18.07 -12.78
N TYR A 77 20.64 19.23 -12.45
CA TYR A 77 21.33 20.31 -11.75
C TYR A 77 20.36 21.25 -11.04
N ARG A 78 20.83 22.04 -10.09
CA ARG A 78 20.09 23.14 -9.44
C ARG A 78 20.68 24.47 -9.89
N LYS A 79 19.84 25.47 -10.19
CA LYS A 79 20.31 26.77 -10.69
C LYS A 79 20.52 27.77 -9.56
N GLY A 80 21.75 28.22 -9.34
CA GLY A 80 22.13 29.31 -8.46
C GLY A 80 22.34 28.93 -6.98
N SER A 81 21.67 27.90 -6.47
CA SER A 81 21.81 27.46 -5.08
C SER A 81 21.43 25.99 -4.88
N PHE A 82 21.81 25.42 -3.72
CA PHE A 82 21.39 24.07 -3.30
C PHE A 82 19.88 23.99 -2.98
N GLN A 83 19.25 25.12 -2.66
CA GLN A 83 17.82 25.20 -2.33
C GLN A 83 16.96 25.38 -3.59
N SER A 84 17.57 25.72 -4.72
CA SER A 84 16.86 25.87 -5.98
C SER A 84 16.31 24.53 -6.47
N PRO A 85 15.15 24.52 -7.15
CA PRO A 85 14.60 23.31 -7.73
C PRO A 85 15.61 22.62 -8.66
N GLN A 86 15.60 21.28 -8.62
CA GLN A 86 16.39 20.48 -9.54
C GLN A 86 15.75 20.53 -10.92
N LYS A 87 16.56 20.80 -11.93
CA LYS A 87 16.23 20.78 -13.35
C LYS A 87 16.86 19.55 -13.97
N SER A 88 16.22 19.00 -15.00
CA SER A 88 16.73 17.87 -15.76
C SER A 88 16.77 18.15 -17.26
N MET A 89 17.67 17.46 -17.96
CA MET A 89 17.74 17.44 -19.41
C MET A 89 17.99 16.01 -19.89
N HIS A 90 17.40 15.64 -21.02
CA HIS A 90 17.39 14.26 -21.52
C HIS A 90 17.94 14.14 -22.93
N PRO A 91 19.23 14.47 -23.16
CA PRO A 91 19.84 14.24 -24.46
C PRO A 91 19.90 12.75 -24.79
N VAL A 92 20.05 12.45 -26.07
CA VAL A 92 20.30 11.09 -26.56
C VAL A 92 21.66 11.06 -27.22
N GLY A 93 22.55 10.23 -26.68
CA GLY A 93 23.87 9.97 -27.22
C GLY A 93 23.89 8.81 -28.21
N ARG A 94 24.79 8.87 -29.18
CA ARG A 94 25.17 7.75 -30.04
C ARG A 94 26.68 7.69 -30.14
N VAL A 95 27.24 6.51 -29.98
CA VAL A 95 28.67 6.28 -30.17
C VAL A 95 28.97 6.29 -31.66
N GLU A 96 29.90 7.14 -32.08
CA GLU A 96 30.34 7.18 -33.46
C GLU A 96 31.16 5.94 -33.80
N LYS A 97 31.10 5.51 -35.08
CA LYS A 97 31.85 4.34 -35.55
C LYS A 97 33.37 4.52 -35.43
N HIS A 98 33.84 5.77 -35.47
CA HIS A 98 35.23 6.15 -35.31
C HIS A 98 35.51 6.58 -33.86
N GLY A 99 36.76 6.44 -33.40
CA GLY A 99 37.16 6.90 -32.06
C GLY A 99 37.01 5.89 -30.92
N ASN A 100 36.89 4.59 -31.23
CA ASN A 100 37.01 3.47 -30.28
C ASN A 100 36.16 3.61 -29.00
N GLY A 101 34.95 4.16 -29.13
CA GLY A 101 34.03 4.37 -28.01
C GLY A 101 34.13 5.73 -27.32
N ALA A 102 35.08 6.59 -27.68
CA ALA A 102 35.30 7.90 -27.05
C ALA A 102 34.57 9.07 -27.75
N VAL A 103 34.11 8.91 -28.99
CA VAL A 103 33.50 9.98 -29.80
C VAL A 103 32.01 9.72 -29.91
N TRP A 104 31.20 10.62 -29.37
CA TRP A 104 29.73 10.50 -29.36
C TRP A 104 29.08 11.71 -30.02
N GLY A 105 27.96 11.46 -30.71
CA GLY A 105 27.02 12.49 -31.15
C GLY A 105 25.89 12.63 -30.14
N MET A 106 25.81 13.78 -29.46
CA MET A 106 24.77 14.07 -28.46
C MET A 106 23.66 14.93 -29.06
N GLN A 107 22.44 14.41 -29.05
CA GLN A 107 21.27 15.09 -29.60
C GLN A 107 20.44 15.72 -28.48
N PHE A 108 20.41 17.06 -28.45
CA PHE A 108 19.70 17.85 -27.43
C PHE A 108 18.35 18.36 -27.93
N ILE A 109 18.28 18.84 -29.18
CA ILE A 109 17.06 19.32 -29.83
C ILE A 109 17.15 18.91 -31.30
N TRP A 110 16.14 18.24 -31.83
CA TRP A 110 16.12 17.85 -33.24
C TRP A 110 16.10 19.12 -34.15
N PRO A 111 16.95 19.24 -35.19
CA PRO A 111 17.91 18.27 -35.73
C PRO A 111 19.39 18.50 -35.30
N ILE A 112 19.65 19.30 -34.28
CA ILE A 112 21.01 19.73 -33.90
C ILE A 112 21.70 18.67 -33.02
N GLN A 113 22.85 18.19 -33.48
CA GLN A 113 23.76 17.34 -32.71
C GLN A 113 24.99 18.13 -32.25
N ALA A 114 25.43 17.87 -31.03
CA ALA A 114 26.68 18.37 -30.49
C ALA A 114 27.69 17.23 -30.40
N GLU A 115 28.93 17.54 -30.79
CA GLU A 115 30.08 16.67 -30.56
C GLU A 115 30.31 16.48 -29.06
N TYR A 116 30.63 15.26 -28.67
CA TYR A 116 30.93 14.88 -27.30
C TYR A 116 32.13 13.93 -27.30
N LEU A 117 33.29 14.40 -26.82
CA LEU A 117 34.55 13.65 -26.85
C LEU A 117 34.95 13.29 -25.43
N ILE A 118 35.04 12.00 -25.10
CA ILE A 118 35.75 11.54 -23.90
C ILE A 118 37.24 11.74 -24.17
N ALA A 119 37.78 12.87 -23.71
CA ALA A 119 39.15 13.29 -24.01
C ALA A 119 40.19 12.66 -23.09
N TRP A 120 39.76 12.29 -21.88
CA TRP A 120 40.58 11.57 -20.93
C TRP A 120 39.68 10.76 -20.00
N LEU A 121 40.11 9.56 -19.65
CA LEU A 121 39.44 8.64 -18.75
C LEU A 121 40.53 7.90 -17.98
N ASP A 122 40.41 7.83 -16.66
CA ASP A 122 41.32 7.02 -15.84
C ASP A 122 41.06 5.52 -16.01
N GLU A 123 42.05 4.69 -15.70
CA GLU A 123 41.95 3.23 -15.83
C GLU A 123 40.81 2.63 -14.99
N GLY A 124 40.48 3.28 -13.86
CA GLY A 124 39.44 2.87 -12.93
C GLY A 124 38.02 3.26 -13.34
N TYR A 125 37.83 4.11 -14.37
CA TYR A 125 36.53 4.71 -14.71
C TYR A 125 35.93 5.52 -13.55
N THR A 126 36.80 6.14 -12.76
CA THR A 126 36.45 6.97 -11.60
C THR A 126 36.42 8.46 -11.92
N GLN A 127 37.18 8.90 -12.93
CA GLN A 127 37.32 10.30 -13.33
C GLN A 127 37.45 10.43 -14.84
N THR A 128 36.85 11.47 -15.41
CA THR A 128 36.84 11.68 -16.86
C THR A 128 36.82 13.16 -17.22
N ILE A 129 37.37 13.48 -18.40
CA ILE A 129 37.23 14.79 -19.02
C ILE A 129 36.51 14.61 -20.34
N VAL A 130 35.42 15.34 -20.50
CA VAL A 130 34.59 15.38 -21.69
C VAL A 130 34.73 16.74 -22.33
N ALA A 131 34.98 16.76 -23.64
CA ALA A 131 35.45 17.92 -24.37
C ALA A 131 34.69 18.12 -25.69
N ARG A 132 34.81 19.33 -26.24
CA ARG A 132 34.44 19.67 -27.62
C ARG A 132 35.61 20.27 -28.38
N SER A 133 35.74 19.92 -29.65
CA SER A 133 36.78 20.45 -30.53
C SER A 133 36.74 21.97 -30.63
N LYS A 134 35.56 22.60 -30.49
CA LYS A 134 35.37 24.06 -30.52
C LYS A 134 35.94 24.81 -29.31
N ARG A 135 36.35 24.11 -28.24
CA ARG A 135 36.86 24.71 -26.98
C ARG A 135 35.90 25.65 -26.25
N ASP A 136 34.62 25.53 -26.56
CA ASP A 136 33.53 26.32 -25.98
C ASP A 136 32.86 25.61 -24.80
N TYR A 137 33.18 24.34 -24.56
CA TYR A 137 32.57 23.49 -23.54
C TYR A 137 33.50 22.35 -23.12
N VAL A 138 33.62 22.14 -21.82
CA VAL A 138 34.34 21.02 -21.23
C VAL A 138 33.70 20.66 -19.90
N TRP A 139 33.66 19.37 -19.56
CA TRP A 139 33.29 18.85 -18.26
C TRP A 139 34.43 18.02 -17.69
N TYR A 140 34.80 18.28 -16.44
CA TYR A 140 35.56 17.36 -15.60
C TYR A 140 34.58 16.71 -14.63
N MET A 141 34.52 15.38 -14.66
CA MET A 141 33.55 14.61 -13.89
C MET A 141 34.21 13.49 -13.10
N ALA A 142 33.58 13.11 -12.00
CA ALA A 142 34.02 12.01 -11.14
C ALA A 142 32.84 11.14 -10.69
N ARG A 143 33.12 9.90 -10.28
CA ARG A 143 32.10 9.01 -9.69
C ARG A 143 31.67 9.42 -8.28
N THR A 144 32.42 10.31 -7.65
CA THR A 144 32.14 10.87 -6.32
C THR A 144 31.87 12.37 -6.41
N PRO A 145 31.04 12.94 -5.52
CA PRO A 145 30.72 14.38 -5.52
C PRO A 145 31.90 15.28 -5.14
N GLN A 146 32.96 14.71 -4.56
CA GLN A 146 34.17 15.42 -4.16
C GLN A 146 35.39 14.68 -4.67
N VAL A 147 36.41 15.45 -5.03
CA VAL A 147 37.75 15.00 -5.43
C VAL A 147 38.77 15.80 -4.62
N SER A 148 39.98 15.27 -4.46
CA SER A 148 41.05 16.00 -3.79
C SER A 148 41.48 17.22 -4.61
N GLU A 149 42.03 18.23 -3.94
CA GLU A 149 42.54 19.43 -4.61
C GLU A 149 43.65 19.09 -5.62
N ALA A 150 44.49 18.09 -5.31
CA ALA A 150 45.54 17.63 -6.21
C ALA A 150 44.99 17.04 -7.51
N GLU A 151 43.97 16.17 -7.42
CA GLU A 151 43.30 15.59 -8.60
C GLU A 151 42.62 16.67 -9.44
N TYR A 152 41.96 17.62 -8.78
CA TYR A 152 41.36 18.77 -9.47
C TYR A 152 42.41 19.56 -10.26
N GLN A 153 43.54 19.93 -9.66
CA GLN A 153 44.58 20.71 -10.35
C GLN A 153 45.20 19.93 -11.52
N GLN A 154 45.33 18.61 -11.40
CA GLN A 154 45.76 17.76 -12.52
C GLN A 154 44.74 17.79 -13.67
N ALA A 155 43.44 17.71 -13.37
CA ALA A 155 42.39 17.84 -14.39
C ALA A 155 42.43 19.22 -15.07
N VAL A 156 42.61 20.30 -14.32
CA VAL A 156 42.79 21.67 -14.86
C VAL A 156 44.00 21.75 -15.78
N ALA A 157 45.14 21.17 -15.39
CA ALA A 157 46.34 21.15 -16.21
C ALA A 157 46.12 20.40 -17.53
N ARG A 158 45.40 19.27 -17.51
CA ARG A 158 45.01 18.52 -18.71
C ARG A 158 44.11 19.37 -19.62
N ILE A 159 43.08 20.00 -19.07
CA ILE A 159 42.16 20.89 -19.79
C ILE A 159 42.93 22.06 -20.44
N LYS A 160 43.89 22.66 -19.72
CA LYS A 160 44.77 23.71 -20.26
C LYS A 160 45.65 23.21 -21.40
N ALA A 161 46.24 22.02 -21.27
CA ALA A 161 47.06 21.40 -22.30
C ALA A 161 46.27 21.13 -23.59
N MET A 162 44.97 20.82 -23.47
CA MET A 162 44.04 20.67 -24.58
C MET A 162 43.67 22.00 -25.27
N GLY A 163 44.07 23.15 -24.72
CA GLY A 163 43.85 24.47 -25.31
C GLY A 163 42.56 25.18 -24.89
N TYR A 164 41.96 24.76 -23.78
CA TYR A 164 40.87 25.52 -23.17
C TYR A 164 41.38 26.69 -22.35
N ASP A 165 40.61 27.77 -22.36
CA ASP A 165 40.77 28.89 -21.44
C ASP A 165 40.26 28.50 -20.05
N THR A 166 41.19 28.10 -19.18
CA THR A 166 40.91 27.73 -17.79
C THR A 166 40.36 28.87 -16.95
N GLY A 167 40.47 30.13 -17.38
CA GLY A 167 39.83 31.27 -16.69
C GLY A 167 38.30 31.22 -16.78
N LYS A 168 37.75 30.48 -17.76
CA LYS A 168 36.31 30.22 -17.91
C LYS A 168 35.85 28.95 -17.18
N LEU A 169 36.78 28.17 -16.64
CA LEU A 169 36.47 26.93 -15.94
C LEU A 169 35.92 27.27 -14.55
N ARG A 170 34.69 26.81 -14.28
CA ARG A 170 34.00 27.01 -13.01
C ARG A 170 33.89 25.68 -12.28
N ARG A 171 34.19 25.68 -10.97
CA ARG A 171 33.82 24.56 -10.09
C ARG A 171 32.31 24.52 -9.88
N VAL A 172 31.75 23.32 -9.93
CA VAL A 172 30.35 23.09 -9.63
C VAL A 172 30.25 22.64 -8.18
N PRO A 173 29.58 23.39 -7.30
CA PRO A 173 29.38 22.97 -5.92
C PRO A 173 28.50 21.72 -5.85
N GLN A 174 28.90 20.76 -5.01
CA GLN A 174 28.23 19.46 -4.83
C GLN A 174 27.92 19.24 -3.35
N SER A 175 26.72 18.75 -3.05
CA SER A 175 26.30 18.32 -1.73
C SER A 175 26.95 16.96 -1.37
N PRO A 176 27.22 16.68 -0.08
CA PRO A 176 27.70 15.37 0.33
C PRO A 176 26.67 14.30 -0.01
N ALA A 177 27.07 13.25 -0.73
CA ALA A 177 26.19 12.14 -1.05
C ALA A 177 26.04 11.19 0.17
N SER A 178 24.80 10.93 0.59
CA SER A 178 24.50 9.81 1.49
C SER A 178 24.66 8.48 0.74
N SER A 179 25.36 7.51 1.34
CA SER A 179 25.73 6.23 0.72
C SER A 179 24.54 5.34 0.34
N ILE A 180 23.37 5.57 0.94
CA ILE A 180 22.12 4.86 0.62
C ILE A 180 21.45 5.49 -0.60
N VAL A 181 21.49 6.82 -0.72
CA VAL A 181 20.90 7.58 -1.83
C VAL A 181 21.66 7.33 -3.14
N SER A 182 22.99 7.19 -3.07
CA SER A 182 23.81 6.94 -4.26
C SER A 182 23.57 5.57 -4.91
N ARG A 183 23.40 4.50 -4.12
CA ARG A 183 23.15 3.15 -4.66
C ARG A 183 21.77 3.00 -5.29
N ALA A 184 20.74 3.56 -4.64
CA ALA A 184 19.38 3.57 -5.18
C ALA A 184 19.32 4.38 -6.48
N ARG A 185 20.00 5.53 -6.53
CA ARG A 185 20.09 6.38 -7.74
C ARG A 185 20.84 5.69 -8.89
N GLN A 186 21.92 4.98 -8.61
CA GLN A 186 22.69 4.28 -9.64
C GLN A 186 21.91 3.10 -10.24
N ALA A 187 21.19 2.32 -9.43
CA ALA A 187 20.29 1.27 -9.91
C ALA A 187 19.14 1.85 -10.76
N TRP A 188 18.65 3.03 -10.38
CA TRP A 188 17.60 3.77 -11.07
C TRP A 188 18.07 4.30 -12.44
N CYS A 189 19.26 4.92 -12.50
CA CYS A 189 19.91 5.38 -13.73
C CYS A 189 20.05 4.25 -14.76
N LEU A 190 20.60 3.11 -14.35
CA LEU A 190 20.91 1.99 -15.24
C LEU A 190 19.67 1.27 -15.79
N SER A 191 18.51 1.43 -15.15
CA SER A 191 17.28 0.75 -15.58
C SER A 191 16.71 1.29 -16.90
N GLY A 192 17.13 2.47 -17.37
CA GLY A 192 16.62 3.10 -18.61
C GLY A 192 15.13 3.49 -18.59
N ASN A 193 14.39 3.05 -17.57
CA ASN A 193 12.99 3.29 -17.33
C ASN A 193 12.79 4.71 -16.81
N TYR A 194 12.62 5.65 -17.74
CA TYR A 194 12.02 6.93 -17.40
C TYR A 194 10.52 6.70 -17.15
N ARG A 195 10.18 6.47 -15.89
CA ARG A 195 8.96 7.02 -15.33
C ARG A 195 9.43 8.11 -14.37
N GLU A 196 9.52 9.32 -14.93
CA GLU A 196 9.92 10.54 -14.25
C GLU A 196 9.09 10.76 -12.98
N TRP A 197 9.78 10.98 -11.86
CA TRP A 197 9.25 11.75 -10.73
C TRP A 197 9.34 13.22 -11.12
N VAL A 198 8.30 13.74 -11.77
CA VAL A 198 8.21 15.15 -12.19
C VAL A 198 6.93 15.78 -11.63
N MET A 199 7.13 16.25 -10.39
CA MET A 199 6.59 17.41 -9.65
C MET A 199 5.14 17.88 -9.89
N GLY A 200 4.25 17.43 -9.00
CA GLY A 200 3.03 18.14 -8.55
C GLY A 200 3.09 18.50 -7.08
N LEU A 201 2.58 17.62 -6.21
CA LEU A 201 2.76 17.80 -4.76
C LEU A 201 4.20 17.47 -4.35
N VAL A 202 4.87 18.44 -3.75
CA VAL A 202 6.19 18.27 -3.14
C VAL A 202 6.01 18.01 -1.66
N GLN A 203 6.44 16.85 -1.17
CA GLN A 203 6.46 16.57 0.26
C GLN A 203 7.55 17.44 0.91
N ALA A 204 7.12 18.48 1.62
CA ALA A 204 8.00 19.40 2.32
C ALA A 204 8.43 18.84 3.68
N VAL A 205 7.55 18.07 4.34
CA VAL A 205 7.79 17.48 5.66
C VAL A 205 7.17 16.08 5.75
N LYS A 206 7.95 15.11 6.23
CA LYS A 206 7.53 13.71 6.44
C LYS A 206 7.03 13.49 7.87
N GLY A 207 5.93 12.75 8.01
CA GLY A 207 5.43 12.25 9.30
C GLY A 207 4.28 13.05 9.89
N ALA A 208 3.85 12.64 11.10
CA ALA A 208 2.72 13.25 11.79
C ALA A 208 2.94 14.75 11.99
N VAL A 209 1.98 15.54 11.51
CA VAL A 209 2.04 17.00 11.59
C VAL A 209 1.62 17.45 12.99
N GLY A 210 2.60 17.71 13.86
CA GLY A 210 2.38 18.31 15.18
C GLY A 210 2.27 19.84 15.15
N GLY A 211 1.93 20.46 16.29
CA GLY A 211 1.73 21.92 16.39
C GLY A 211 2.87 22.80 15.86
N VAL A 212 4.11 22.29 15.87
CA VAL A 212 5.32 22.98 15.38
C VAL A 212 5.27 23.29 13.87
N LEU A 213 4.52 22.53 13.07
CA LEU A 213 4.34 22.78 11.64
C LEU A 213 3.32 23.87 11.36
N ALA A 214 2.27 23.97 12.18
CA ALA A 214 1.30 25.05 12.11
C ALA A 214 1.97 26.41 12.40
N ASP A 215 3.00 26.44 13.25
CA ASP A 215 3.79 27.65 13.51
C ASP A 215 4.63 28.10 12.29
N GLN A 216 5.15 27.15 11.50
CA GLN A 216 5.92 27.46 10.29
C GLN A 216 5.03 27.82 9.09
N TRP A 217 3.84 27.23 9.01
CA TRP A 217 2.90 27.41 7.89
C TRP A 217 1.71 28.23 8.36
N LYS A 218 1.82 29.57 8.22
CA LYS A 218 0.79 30.51 8.69
C LYS A 218 -0.56 30.36 8.00
N ASP A 219 -0.58 29.98 6.73
CA ASP A 219 -1.78 29.75 5.92
C ASP A 219 -1.59 28.42 5.15
N PHE A 220 -2.51 27.47 5.33
CA PHE A 220 -2.47 26.14 4.70
C PHE A 220 -3.88 25.55 4.54
N TYR A 221 -4.01 24.52 3.71
CA TYR A 221 -5.24 23.75 3.54
C TYR A 221 -5.18 22.45 4.33
N THR A 222 -6.27 22.07 4.99
CA THR A 222 -6.38 20.79 5.70
C THR A 222 -7.84 20.33 5.83
N VAL A 223 -8.07 19.29 6.63
CA VAL A 223 -9.40 18.74 6.92
C VAL A 223 -10.26 19.74 7.72
N PRO A 224 -11.57 19.85 7.46
CA PRO A 224 -12.51 20.58 8.30
C PRO A 224 -12.51 20.10 9.76
N THR A 225 -12.75 21.01 10.69
CA THR A 225 -12.96 20.68 12.11
C THR A 225 -14.40 20.23 12.36
N GLY A 226 -14.62 19.34 13.33
CA GLY A 226 -15.96 18.93 13.76
C GLY A 226 -16.65 17.91 12.83
N LEU A 227 -15.88 17.20 12.01
CA LEU A 227 -16.42 16.15 11.17
C LEU A 227 -16.89 14.94 11.99
N PRO A 228 -18.04 14.32 11.64
CA PRO A 228 -18.43 13.02 12.17
C PRO A 228 -17.37 11.95 11.91
N SER A 229 -17.30 10.93 12.78
CA SER A 229 -16.40 9.77 12.58
C SER A 229 -16.76 8.93 11.35
N THR A 230 -17.94 9.15 10.78
CA THR A 230 -18.50 8.47 9.60
C THR A 230 -18.34 9.28 8.31
N ALA A 231 -17.80 10.50 8.39
CA ALA A 231 -17.52 11.34 7.23
C ALA A 231 -16.40 10.73 6.37
N ALA A 232 -16.74 10.45 5.13
CA ALA A 232 -15.91 9.70 4.18
C ALA A 232 -15.11 10.62 3.27
N LEU A 233 -15.74 11.66 2.72
CA LEU A 233 -15.15 12.60 1.76
C LEU A 233 -15.64 14.01 2.02
N PHE A 234 -14.72 14.98 1.95
CA PHE A 234 -15.04 16.39 2.15
C PHE A 234 -13.98 17.29 1.51
N ALA A 235 -14.36 18.52 1.17
CA ALA A 235 -13.45 19.50 0.58
C ALA A 235 -12.39 19.97 1.59
N ALA A 236 -11.18 20.25 1.12
CA ALA A 236 -10.16 20.91 1.93
C ALA A 236 -10.63 22.33 2.32
N VAL A 237 -10.25 22.76 3.52
CA VAL A 237 -10.53 24.12 4.01
C VAL A 237 -9.24 24.86 4.36
N PRO A 238 -9.18 26.19 4.13
CA PRO A 238 -8.05 26.98 4.58
C PRO A 238 -8.07 27.11 6.10
N GLN A 239 -6.89 27.05 6.71
CA GLN A 239 -6.62 27.28 8.14
C GLN A 239 -5.43 28.23 8.25
N GLY A 240 -5.50 29.22 9.15
CA GLY A 240 -4.44 30.21 9.31
C GLY A 240 -4.88 31.58 9.83
N THR A 241 -3.91 32.41 10.21
CA THR A 241 -4.12 33.75 10.79
C THR A 241 -4.73 34.77 9.82
N ASN A 242 -4.66 34.54 8.50
CA ASN A 242 -5.24 35.40 7.47
C ASN A 242 -6.51 34.81 6.83
N ALA A 243 -7.29 34.04 7.59
CA ALA A 243 -8.60 33.51 7.18
C ALA A 243 -9.60 34.63 6.82
N GLY A 244 -9.44 35.22 5.63
CA GLY A 244 -10.25 36.32 5.10
C GLY A 244 -9.49 37.61 4.68
N ARG A 245 -8.14 37.66 4.67
CA ARG A 245 -7.38 38.86 4.23
C ARG A 245 -6.21 38.60 3.27
N GLY A 246 -6.08 37.39 2.72
CA GLY A 246 -5.16 37.05 1.63
C GLY A 246 -5.84 37.08 0.26
N SER A 247 -5.08 37.12 -0.84
CA SER A 247 -5.53 37.30 -2.23
C SER A 247 -6.48 36.22 -2.80
N ASN A 248 -6.97 35.30 -1.97
CA ASN A 248 -7.89 34.21 -2.32
C ASN A 248 -9.25 34.34 -1.59
N THR A 249 -9.80 35.55 -1.47
CA THR A 249 -11.10 35.79 -0.81
C THR A 249 -12.33 35.73 -1.72
N SER A 250 -12.22 35.19 -2.94
CA SER A 250 -13.37 35.06 -3.84
C SER A 250 -13.40 33.78 -4.68
N GLY A 251 -12.62 32.75 -4.31
CA GLY A 251 -12.63 31.44 -4.95
C GLY A 251 -13.12 30.38 -3.96
N SER A 252 -13.87 29.40 -4.45
CA SER A 252 -14.31 28.22 -3.70
C SER A 252 -13.25 27.69 -2.73
N SER A 253 -13.62 27.43 -1.47
CA SER A 253 -12.71 27.24 -0.33
C SER A 253 -11.70 26.08 -0.46
N ASN A 254 -11.88 25.20 -1.45
CA ASN A 254 -11.05 24.03 -1.69
C ASN A 254 -10.14 24.15 -2.93
N ILE A 255 -10.11 25.31 -3.58
CA ILE A 255 -9.28 25.53 -4.77
C ILE A 255 -7.86 25.92 -4.35
N ILE A 256 -6.87 25.21 -4.88
CA ILE A 256 -5.45 25.42 -4.65
C ILE A 256 -4.75 26.01 -5.89
N SER A 257 -3.80 26.89 -5.63
CA SER A 257 -2.97 27.61 -6.62
C SER A 257 -1.48 27.47 -6.31
N ASN A 258 -0.59 27.91 -7.23
CA ASN A 258 0.83 27.54 -7.18
C ASN A 258 1.46 28.02 -5.86
N GLY A 259 2.18 27.14 -5.17
CA GLY A 259 2.73 27.39 -3.83
C GLY A 259 1.76 27.16 -2.67
N SER A 260 0.54 26.66 -2.92
CA SER A 260 -0.41 26.31 -1.85
C SER A 260 0.16 25.21 -0.97
N LYS A 261 0.11 25.44 0.34
CA LYS A 261 0.57 24.51 1.36
C LYS A 261 -0.60 23.69 1.87
N ILE A 262 -0.42 22.38 1.96
CA ILE A 262 -1.47 21.43 2.32
C ILE A 262 -0.93 20.51 3.40
N VAL A 263 -1.64 20.43 4.52
CA VAL A 263 -1.33 19.57 5.65
C VAL A 263 -2.25 18.36 5.58
N VAL A 264 -1.66 17.18 5.40
CA VAL A 264 -2.37 15.89 5.40
C VAL A 264 -2.21 15.26 6.79
N PRO A 265 -3.29 15.20 7.61
CA PRO A 265 -3.21 14.58 8.93
C PRO A 265 -3.23 13.05 8.84
N GLU A 266 -2.90 12.39 9.94
CA GLU A 266 -2.96 10.93 10.02
C GLU A 266 -4.39 10.40 9.86
N GLY A 267 -4.50 9.31 9.09
CA GLY A 267 -5.77 8.64 8.81
C GLY A 267 -6.63 9.37 7.77
N TYR A 268 -6.08 10.33 7.04
CA TYR A 268 -6.73 10.94 5.88
C TYR A 268 -5.82 10.85 4.66
N GLY A 269 -6.44 10.75 3.49
CA GLY A 269 -5.78 10.91 2.21
C GLY A 269 -6.20 12.20 1.53
N LEU A 270 -5.31 12.82 0.76
CA LEU A 270 -5.57 13.99 -0.08
C LEU A 270 -5.73 13.54 -1.52
N LEU A 271 -6.79 13.99 -2.18
CA LEU A 271 -7.05 13.86 -3.61
C LEU A 271 -7.05 15.25 -4.23
N LEU A 272 -6.33 15.41 -5.34
CA LEU A 272 -6.40 16.61 -6.16
C LEU A 272 -7.15 16.32 -7.45
N PHE A 273 -7.98 17.27 -7.83
CA PHE A 273 -8.81 17.23 -9.03
C PHE A 273 -8.57 18.42 -9.95
N GLN A 274 -8.63 18.15 -11.25
CA GLN A 274 -8.74 19.16 -12.29
C GLN A 274 -9.80 18.69 -13.29
N ASP A 275 -10.79 19.52 -13.57
CA ASP A 275 -11.86 19.22 -14.54
C ASP A 275 -12.55 17.86 -14.29
N GLY A 276 -12.72 17.49 -13.01
CA GLY A 276 -13.30 16.20 -12.59
C GLY A 276 -12.34 14.99 -12.72
N ALA A 277 -11.13 15.18 -13.24
CA ALA A 277 -10.08 14.18 -13.33
C ALA A 277 -9.11 14.24 -12.14
N ILE A 278 -8.58 13.09 -11.72
CA ILE A 278 -7.65 13.03 -10.57
C ILE A 278 -6.23 13.33 -11.06
N THR A 279 -5.58 14.30 -10.44
CA THR A 279 -4.22 14.76 -10.77
C THR A 279 -3.17 14.36 -9.74
N ALA A 280 -3.58 14.14 -8.48
CA ALA A 280 -2.69 13.67 -7.41
C ALA A 280 -3.44 12.91 -6.32
N PHE A 281 -2.73 12.01 -5.63
CA PHE A 281 -3.19 11.32 -4.43
C PHE A 281 -2.08 11.20 -3.39
N VAL A 282 -2.40 11.46 -2.13
CA VAL A 282 -1.50 11.30 -0.98
C VAL A 282 -2.24 10.53 0.11
N ALA A 283 -1.70 9.40 0.56
CA ALA A 283 -2.17 8.67 1.75
C ALA A 283 -1.20 8.81 2.93
N GLU A 284 -0.03 9.40 2.72
CA GLU A 284 0.97 9.62 3.76
C GLU A 284 0.69 10.91 4.53
N PRO A 285 0.73 10.89 5.88
CA PRO A 285 0.64 12.12 6.66
C PRO A 285 1.91 12.96 6.47
N GLY A 286 1.71 14.28 6.36
CA GLY A 286 2.81 15.22 6.16
C GLY A 286 2.39 16.58 5.66
N GLY A 287 3.39 17.44 5.47
CA GLY A 287 3.22 18.74 4.84
C GLY A 287 3.60 18.65 3.36
N TYR A 288 2.70 19.09 2.49
CA TYR A 288 2.89 19.11 1.04
C TYR A 288 2.74 20.54 0.49
N GLU A 289 3.54 20.88 -0.52
CA GLU A 289 3.43 22.12 -1.27
C GLU A 289 3.03 21.78 -2.70
N TRP A 290 1.95 22.38 -3.19
CA TRP A 290 1.52 22.19 -4.58
C TRP A 290 2.31 23.11 -5.51
N ARG A 291 2.98 22.52 -6.50
CA ARG A 291 3.69 23.27 -7.53
C ARG A 291 3.16 22.96 -8.93
N SER A 292 2.83 24.00 -9.69
CA SER A 292 2.16 23.91 -10.99
C SER A 292 3.12 23.99 -12.18
N ASP A 293 4.41 23.75 -11.92
CA ASP A 293 5.49 24.14 -12.82
C ASP A 293 5.69 23.16 -14.00
N ASP A 294 4.88 22.09 -14.11
CA ASP A 294 5.02 21.05 -15.14
C ASP A 294 3.69 20.42 -15.61
N LEU A 295 3.65 20.02 -16.89
CA LEU A 295 2.52 19.54 -17.70
C LEU A 295 2.17 18.07 -17.43
N ASN A 296 2.94 17.41 -16.56
CA ASN A 296 2.84 15.99 -16.22
C ASN A 296 2.82 15.72 -14.70
N SER A 297 2.44 16.71 -13.90
CA SER A 297 2.53 16.71 -12.43
C SER A 297 1.68 15.62 -11.74
N GLN A 298 2.05 14.36 -11.90
CA GLN A 298 1.41 13.19 -11.31
C GLN A 298 2.11 12.89 -9.98
N SER A 299 1.36 12.95 -8.88
CA SER A 299 1.93 12.68 -7.56
C SER A 299 1.10 11.63 -6.84
N ILE A 300 1.70 10.46 -6.59
CA ILE A 300 1.14 9.42 -5.74
C ILE A 300 2.07 9.13 -4.56
N PHE A 301 1.56 9.29 -3.34
CA PHE A 301 2.24 8.94 -2.10
C PHE A 301 1.39 7.94 -1.32
N ALA A 302 1.51 6.64 -1.63
CA ALA A 302 0.66 5.59 -1.07
C ALA A 302 1.38 4.70 -0.02
N GLY A 303 2.62 5.03 0.36
CA GLY A 303 3.48 4.19 1.19
C GLY A 303 3.75 2.78 0.61
N ASP A 304 4.28 1.90 1.45
CA ASP A 304 4.66 0.51 1.12
C ASP A 304 3.69 -0.55 1.69
N GLY A 305 2.53 -0.14 2.22
CA GLY A 305 1.56 -1.06 2.84
C GLY A 305 0.81 -1.94 1.82
N LEU A 306 0.15 -3.01 2.30
CA LEU A 306 -0.65 -3.94 1.48
C LEU A 306 -1.77 -3.25 0.66
N VAL A 307 -2.28 -2.12 1.16
CA VAL A 307 -3.31 -1.32 0.49
C VAL A 307 -2.73 -0.51 -0.69
N SER A 308 -1.41 -0.27 -0.70
CA SER A 308 -0.75 0.53 -1.74
C SER A 308 -0.87 -0.08 -3.13
N THR A 309 -1.01 -1.40 -3.25
CA THR A 309 -1.17 -2.08 -4.55
C THR A 309 -2.50 -1.74 -5.22
N PHE A 310 -3.61 -1.76 -4.47
CA PHE A 310 -4.94 -1.41 -5.00
C PHE A 310 -4.95 0.06 -5.45
N ILE A 311 -4.46 0.94 -4.59
CA ILE A 311 -4.34 2.37 -4.89
C ILE A 311 -3.48 2.61 -6.14
N LYS A 312 -2.33 1.92 -6.27
CA LYS A 312 -1.45 2.03 -7.45
C LYS A 312 -2.14 1.52 -8.73
N GLN A 313 -2.94 0.46 -8.66
CA GLN A 313 -3.72 -0.05 -9.79
C GLN A 313 -4.77 0.98 -10.24
N SER A 314 -5.57 1.50 -9.30
CA SER A 314 -6.57 2.53 -9.59
C SER A 314 -5.93 3.82 -10.07
N TRP A 315 -4.78 4.20 -9.52
CA TRP A 315 -3.98 5.33 -9.99
C TRP A 315 -3.59 5.18 -11.45
N GLU A 316 -3.00 4.05 -11.86
CA GLU A 316 -2.64 3.84 -13.27
C GLU A 316 -3.86 3.90 -14.20
N ARG A 317 -5.04 3.47 -13.72
CA ARG A 317 -6.29 3.50 -14.48
C ARG A 317 -6.91 4.90 -14.61
N PHE A 318 -6.85 5.71 -13.55
CA PHE A 318 -7.64 6.95 -13.46
C PHE A 318 -6.80 8.24 -13.41
N LYS A 319 -5.47 8.15 -13.34
CA LYS A 319 -4.58 9.31 -13.31
C LYS A 319 -4.71 10.16 -14.58
N PHE A 320 -4.71 11.46 -14.40
CA PHE A 320 -4.71 12.46 -15.47
C PHE A 320 -3.48 13.36 -15.36
N GLY A 321 -2.81 13.63 -16.48
CA GLY A 321 -1.75 14.63 -16.56
C GLY A 321 -2.39 16.02 -16.56
N GLY A 322 -2.43 16.67 -15.40
CA GLY A 322 -3.01 18.01 -15.25
C GLY A 322 -2.31 19.06 -16.13
N GLN A 323 -2.96 20.20 -16.32
CA GLN A 323 -2.42 21.32 -17.08
C GLN A 323 -1.62 22.28 -16.17
N PRO A 324 -0.44 22.78 -16.60
CA PRO A 324 0.35 23.71 -15.80
C PRO A 324 -0.36 25.02 -15.60
N GLY A 325 -0.19 25.58 -14.41
CA GLY A 325 -0.82 26.85 -14.03
C GLY A 325 -2.33 26.77 -13.83
N SER A 326 -3.00 25.63 -14.08
CA SER A 326 -4.41 25.45 -13.81
C SER A 326 -4.68 25.26 -12.32
N GLN A 327 -5.72 25.91 -11.81
CA GLN A 327 -6.19 25.70 -10.45
C GLN A 327 -6.67 24.26 -10.26
N GLN A 328 -6.40 23.68 -9.09
CA GLN A 328 -6.88 22.34 -8.73
C GLN A 328 -7.83 22.40 -7.53
N ALA A 329 -8.75 21.46 -7.44
CA ALA A 329 -9.61 21.29 -6.28
C ALA A 329 -9.03 20.21 -5.36
N ALA A 330 -8.93 20.50 -4.07
CA ALA A 330 -8.41 19.59 -3.06
C ALA A 330 -9.55 18.98 -2.22
N PHE A 331 -9.56 17.65 -2.11
CA PHE A 331 -10.50 16.90 -1.29
C PHE A 331 -9.76 15.93 -0.39
N PHE A 332 -10.31 15.70 0.80
CA PHE A 332 -9.81 14.72 1.74
C PHE A 332 -10.76 13.54 1.84
N VAL A 333 -10.18 12.36 1.93
CA VAL A 333 -10.87 11.08 2.10
C VAL A 333 -10.40 10.41 3.38
N SER A 334 -11.32 9.85 4.16
CA SER A 334 -10.98 9.14 5.39
C SER A 334 -10.33 7.78 5.08
N LEU A 335 -9.17 7.52 5.66
CA LEU A 335 -8.49 6.21 5.62
C LEU A 335 -8.68 5.43 6.94
N LYS A 336 -9.37 6.05 7.90
CA LYS A 336 -9.73 5.44 9.18
C LYS A 336 -10.87 4.45 8.99
N GLU A 337 -11.08 3.62 10.00
CA GLU A 337 -12.33 2.90 10.13
C GLU A 337 -13.49 3.88 10.36
N LEU A 338 -14.61 3.66 9.68
CA LEU A 338 -15.83 4.46 9.74
C LEU A 338 -16.89 3.63 10.49
N PRO A 339 -16.95 3.74 11.83
CA PRO A 339 -17.76 2.87 12.68
C PRO A 339 -19.25 3.23 12.65
N ASP A 340 -20.04 2.47 13.41
CA ASP A 340 -21.42 2.81 13.79
C ASP A 340 -22.45 2.93 12.65
N ASN A 341 -22.19 2.33 11.49
CA ASN A 341 -23.20 2.18 10.45
C ASN A 341 -24.21 1.13 10.91
N ARG A 342 -25.41 1.56 11.29
CA ARG A 342 -26.44 0.67 11.86
C ARG A 342 -27.22 -0.02 10.74
N PHE A 343 -27.57 -1.28 10.96
CA PHE A 343 -28.46 -2.04 10.08
C PHE A 343 -29.55 -2.76 10.87
N GLY A 344 -30.67 -3.00 10.20
CA GLY A 344 -31.76 -3.81 10.73
C GLY A 344 -32.66 -4.31 9.61
N THR A 345 -33.10 -5.56 9.70
CA THR A 345 -34.09 -6.10 8.76
C THR A 345 -35.50 -5.70 9.20
N GLN A 346 -36.36 -5.32 8.26
CA GLN A 346 -37.77 -5.00 8.56
C GLN A 346 -38.64 -6.26 8.69
N SER A 347 -38.27 -7.32 7.96
CA SER A 347 -38.89 -8.65 8.01
C SER A 347 -37.84 -9.71 8.28
N GLU A 348 -38.30 -10.94 8.50
CA GLU A 348 -37.45 -12.10 8.58
C GLU A 348 -36.66 -12.29 7.29
N ILE A 349 -35.36 -12.53 7.44
CA ILE A 349 -34.50 -13.05 6.38
C ILE A 349 -34.36 -14.55 6.58
N TYR A 350 -34.24 -15.29 5.47
CA TYR A 350 -34.18 -16.74 5.48
C TYR A 350 -32.88 -17.26 4.86
N TRP A 351 -32.28 -18.28 5.45
CA TRP A 351 -31.09 -18.95 4.93
C TRP A 351 -31.08 -20.43 5.28
N ASP A 352 -30.33 -21.22 4.52
CA ASP A 352 -30.15 -22.64 4.81
C ASP A 352 -29.06 -22.85 5.87
N ASP A 353 -29.43 -23.49 6.97
CA ASP A 353 -28.53 -23.83 8.08
C ASP A 353 -28.12 -25.31 8.02
N GLY A 354 -26.82 -25.54 7.88
CA GLY A 354 -26.23 -26.86 7.69
C GLY A 354 -26.19 -27.71 8.95
N PHE A 355 -26.40 -27.13 10.14
CA PHE A 355 -26.49 -27.91 11.37
C PHE A 355 -27.92 -28.37 11.67
N LEU A 356 -28.89 -27.48 11.49
CA LEU A 356 -30.31 -27.82 11.60
C LEU A 356 -30.83 -28.58 10.38
N ASN A 357 -30.07 -28.56 9.27
CA ASN A 357 -30.40 -29.18 7.99
C ASN A 357 -31.78 -28.73 7.48
N THR A 358 -32.08 -27.44 7.66
CA THR A 358 -33.33 -26.80 7.27
C THR A 358 -33.14 -25.30 7.09
N GLN A 359 -34.17 -24.63 6.58
CA GLN A 359 -34.19 -23.19 6.46
C GLN A 359 -34.49 -22.54 7.81
N VAL A 360 -33.72 -21.50 8.13
CA VAL A 360 -33.86 -20.70 9.34
C VAL A 360 -34.29 -19.29 8.97
N GLY A 361 -35.21 -18.72 9.76
CA GLY A 361 -35.66 -17.35 9.66
C GLY A 361 -35.29 -16.51 10.88
N ALA A 362 -34.83 -15.28 10.66
CA ALA A 362 -34.60 -14.33 11.76
C ALA A 362 -34.74 -12.87 11.33
N VAL A 363 -35.15 -12.01 12.27
CA VAL A 363 -34.97 -10.56 12.21
C VAL A 363 -33.65 -10.22 12.90
N THR A 364 -32.83 -9.38 12.28
CA THR A 364 -31.49 -9.07 12.79
C THR A 364 -31.26 -7.58 12.86
N ARG A 365 -30.55 -7.14 13.90
CA ARG A 365 -30.09 -5.76 14.07
C ARG A 365 -28.64 -5.73 14.49
N GLY A 366 -27.92 -4.74 14.02
CA GLY A 366 -26.51 -4.60 14.35
C GLY A 366 -25.89 -3.31 13.83
N SER A 367 -24.57 -3.28 13.85
CA SER A 367 -23.79 -2.26 13.19
C SER A 367 -22.60 -2.88 12.45
N TYR A 368 -22.09 -2.17 11.46
CA TYR A 368 -20.88 -2.52 10.75
C TYR A 368 -19.94 -1.32 10.64
N THR A 369 -18.66 -1.62 10.51
CA THR A 369 -17.59 -0.65 10.33
C THR A 369 -17.08 -0.76 8.91
N LEU A 370 -17.11 0.37 8.20
CA LEU A 370 -16.58 0.48 6.85
C LEU A 370 -15.12 0.90 6.88
N LYS A 371 -14.39 0.55 5.83
CA LYS A 371 -13.09 1.13 5.53
C LYS A 371 -12.98 1.39 4.04
N ILE A 372 -12.50 2.58 3.69
CA ILE A 372 -12.13 2.91 2.32
C ILE A 372 -10.75 2.30 2.07
N VAL A 373 -10.72 1.23 1.28
CA VAL A 373 -9.49 0.51 0.94
C VAL A 373 -8.87 1.02 -0.36
N ASP A 374 -9.68 1.59 -1.25
CA ASP A 374 -9.18 2.28 -2.44
C ASP A 374 -9.89 3.62 -2.62
N PRO A 375 -9.28 4.72 -2.14
CA PRO A 375 -9.91 6.03 -2.18
C PRO A 375 -10.10 6.60 -3.59
N ILE A 376 -9.25 6.21 -4.55
CA ILE A 376 -9.35 6.64 -5.95
C ILE A 376 -10.58 5.98 -6.57
N LEU A 377 -10.71 4.66 -6.38
CA LEU A 377 -11.82 3.88 -6.89
C LEU A 377 -13.15 4.31 -6.26
N PHE A 378 -13.15 4.53 -4.94
CA PHE A 378 -14.30 5.05 -4.19
C PHE A 378 -14.83 6.36 -4.78
N VAL A 379 -13.95 7.35 -4.97
CA VAL A 379 -14.39 8.64 -5.48
C VAL A 379 -14.78 8.58 -6.96
N LYS A 380 -14.10 7.77 -7.78
CA LYS A 380 -14.39 7.70 -9.21
C LYS A 380 -15.66 6.92 -9.56
N ASN A 381 -15.91 5.82 -8.88
CA ASN A 381 -16.99 4.90 -9.26
C ASN A 381 -18.23 5.01 -8.39
N PHE A 382 -18.11 5.51 -7.16
CA PHE A 382 -19.20 5.46 -6.19
C PHE A 382 -19.67 6.82 -5.70
N VAL A 383 -18.76 7.77 -5.45
CA VAL A 383 -19.15 9.10 -4.93
C VAL A 383 -19.86 9.92 -6.03
N PRO A 384 -21.10 10.40 -5.78
CA PRO A 384 -21.77 11.31 -6.70
C PRO A 384 -21.04 12.66 -6.82
N ALA A 385 -21.04 13.23 -8.03
CA ALA A 385 -20.37 14.51 -8.31
C ALA A 385 -20.86 15.70 -7.47
N SER A 386 -22.08 15.63 -6.91
CA SER A 386 -22.61 16.64 -5.98
C SER A 386 -21.76 16.78 -4.71
N TYR A 387 -21.12 15.71 -4.26
CA TYR A 387 -20.22 15.72 -3.09
C TYR A 387 -18.79 16.14 -3.46
N LEU A 388 -18.48 16.32 -4.75
CA LEU A 388 -17.24 16.92 -5.23
C LEU A 388 -17.37 18.44 -5.36
N GLN A 389 -18.06 19.05 -4.40
CA GLN A 389 -18.27 20.49 -4.30
C GLN A 389 -17.83 20.99 -2.92
N PRO A 390 -17.41 22.27 -2.80
CA PRO A 390 -17.04 22.85 -1.52
C PRO A 390 -18.23 22.85 -0.55
N GLY A 391 -17.98 22.54 0.71
CA GLY A 391 -18.99 22.57 1.77
C GLY A 391 -19.91 21.33 1.82
N GLN A 392 -19.83 20.43 0.85
CA GLN A 392 -20.53 19.14 0.90
C GLN A 392 -19.68 18.09 1.61
N VAL A 393 -20.31 17.25 2.43
CA VAL A 393 -19.67 16.17 3.16
C VAL A 393 -20.38 14.88 2.80
N PHE A 394 -19.64 13.91 2.25
CA PHE A 394 -20.18 12.57 2.06
C PHE A 394 -20.06 11.81 3.38
N ASP A 395 -21.19 11.49 4.00
CA ASP A 395 -21.28 10.67 5.20
C ASP A 395 -22.10 9.40 4.91
N PHE A 396 -21.65 8.25 5.43
CA PHE A 396 -22.34 6.96 5.26
C PHE A 396 -23.59 6.81 6.13
N THR A 397 -23.75 7.65 7.15
CA THR A 397 -24.89 7.63 8.07
C THR A 397 -25.92 8.71 7.78
N ASP A 398 -25.64 9.57 6.80
CA ASP A 398 -26.60 10.56 6.33
C ASP A 398 -27.76 9.86 5.58
N LEU A 399 -28.98 10.05 6.09
CA LEU A 399 -30.19 9.45 5.55
C LEU A 399 -30.62 10.10 4.22
N ASP A 400 -30.23 11.35 3.98
CA ASP A 400 -30.53 12.06 2.72
C ASP A 400 -29.52 11.69 1.62
N ASN A 401 -28.46 10.95 1.96
CA ASN A 401 -27.48 10.44 1.01
C ASN A 401 -27.99 9.16 0.34
N ALA A 402 -28.57 9.32 -0.86
CA ALA A 402 -29.06 8.20 -1.67
C ALA A 402 -28.00 7.12 -1.96
N ALA A 403 -26.72 7.49 -2.11
CA ALA A 403 -25.64 6.54 -2.31
C ALA A 403 -25.36 5.72 -1.04
N ALA A 404 -25.37 6.36 0.14
CA ALA A 404 -25.25 5.65 1.42
C ALA A 404 -26.46 4.72 1.66
N SER A 405 -27.67 5.19 1.34
CA SER A 405 -28.90 4.37 1.41
C SER A 405 -28.83 3.13 0.52
N GLN A 406 -28.22 3.24 -0.67
CA GLN A 406 -27.96 2.07 -1.53
C GLN A 406 -27.05 1.06 -0.83
N LEU A 407 -25.93 1.49 -0.25
CA LEU A 407 -25.02 0.57 0.46
C LEU A 407 -25.70 -0.12 1.64
N PHE A 408 -26.53 0.60 2.39
CA PHE A 408 -27.33 0.03 3.46
C PHE A 408 -28.22 -1.12 2.95
N ASN A 409 -28.94 -0.88 1.85
CA ASN A 409 -29.81 -1.90 1.25
C ASN A 409 -29.03 -3.12 0.76
N GLU A 410 -27.85 -2.90 0.18
CA GLU A 410 -26.95 -3.97 -0.26
C GLU A 410 -26.45 -4.81 0.93
N VAL A 411 -26.11 -4.18 2.06
CA VAL A 411 -25.76 -4.90 3.31
C VAL A 411 -26.94 -5.74 3.79
N VAL A 412 -28.15 -5.17 3.85
CA VAL A 412 -29.35 -5.89 4.27
C VAL A 412 -29.62 -7.09 3.35
N GLY A 413 -29.47 -6.92 2.04
CA GLY A 413 -29.60 -7.99 1.04
C GLY A 413 -28.52 -9.07 1.17
N SER A 414 -27.33 -8.71 1.63
CA SER A 414 -26.22 -9.65 1.88
C SER A 414 -26.29 -10.38 3.22
N LEU A 415 -27.23 -10.06 4.11
CA LEU A 415 -27.31 -10.72 5.42
C LEU A 415 -27.60 -12.21 5.29
N ALA A 416 -28.66 -12.61 4.56
CA ALA A 416 -29.01 -14.02 4.38
C ALA A 416 -27.84 -14.88 3.85
N PRO A 417 -27.14 -14.50 2.75
CA PRO A 417 -25.97 -15.24 2.30
C PRO A 417 -24.82 -15.19 3.31
N ALA A 418 -24.61 -14.08 4.04
CA ALA A 418 -23.60 -14.01 5.08
C ALA A 418 -23.87 -14.97 6.25
N PHE A 419 -25.12 -15.06 6.69
CA PHE A 419 -25.56 -16.03 7.70
C PHE A 419 -25.29 -17.45 7.21
N SER A 420 -25.73 -17.78 5.99
CA SER A 420 -25.48 -19.10 5.39
C SER A 420 -23.99 -19.44 5.31
N LEU A 421 -23.16 -18.51 4.81
CA LEU A 421 -21.70 -18.70 4.73
C LEU A 421 -21.08 -18.96 6.10
N TYR A 422 -21.51 -18.23 7.14
CA TYR A 422 -20.99 -18.41 8.49
C TYR A 422 -21.46 -19.73 9.13
N THR A 423 -22.76 -20.01 9.09
CA THR A 423 -23.34 -21.19 9.75
C THR A 423 -22.98 -22.50 9.05
N ASN A 424 -22.50 -22.44 7.81
CA ASN A 424 -22.12 -23.62 7.03
C ASN A 424 -20.61 -23.80 6.92
N ASP A 425 -19.81 -22.92 7.55
CA ASP A 425 -18.36 -23.05 7.63
C ASP A 425 -17.95 -24.14 8.67
N PRO A 426 -17.38 -25.27 8.22
CA PRO A 426 -17.00 -26.37 9.12
C PRO A 426 -16.00 -25.94 10.19
N SER A 427 -15.15 -24.95 9.90
CA SER A 427 -14.16 -24.42 10.86
C SER A 427 -14.81 -23.69 12.04
N LYS A 428 -16.05 -23.22 11.87
CA LYS A 428 -16.86 -22.57 12.91
C LYS A 428 -17.73 -23.56 13.67
N GLY A 429 -17.72 -24.83 13.27
CA GLY A 429 -18.51 -25.92 13.87
C GLY A 429 -20.00 -25.85 13.52
N ASN A 430 -20.35 -25.13 12.46
CA ASN A 430 -21.68 -24.99 11.89
C ASN A 430 -22.80 -24.58 12.88
N ARG A 431 -22.48 -23.91 13.99
CA ARG A 431 -23.48 -23.59 15.02
C ARG A 431 -23.97 -22.16 14.88
N ILE A 432 -25.25 -22.03 14.56
CA ILE A 432 -25.99 -20.76 14.56
C ILE A 432 -25.88 -20.00 15.90
N THR A 433 -25.77 -20.71 17.02
CA THR A 433 -25.62 -20.10 18.35
C THR A 433 -24.30 -19.35 18.55
N LYS A 434 -23.29 -19.55 17.68
CA LYS A 434 -22.00 -18.85 17.75
C LYS A 434 -21.99 -17.51 17.02
N LEU A 435 -23.01 -17.20 16.22
CA LEU A 435 -23.08 -15.95 15.45
C LEU A 435 -22.90 -14.69 16.31
N GLN A 436 -23.51 -14.66 17.49
CA GLN A 436 -23.38 -13.53 18.43
C GLN A 436 -22.03 -13.51 19.15
N GLN A 437 -21.32 -14.64 19.24
CA GLN A 437 -20.05 -14.77 19.95
C GLN A 437 -18.83 -14.49 19.07
N ASP A 438 -18.94 -14.70 17.76
CA ASP A 438 -17.84 -14.54 16.78
C ASP A 438 -18.12 -13.40 15.80
N SER A 439 -18.13 -12.18 16.32
CA SER A 439 -18.39 -10.96 15.54
C SER A 439 -17.39 -10.77 14.40
N LEU A 440 -16.12 -11.16 14.59
CA LEU A 440 -15.07 -11.07 13.59
C LEU A 440 -15.26 -12.08 12.46
N GLY A 441 -15.56 -13.34 12.78
CA GLY A 441 -15.84 -14.36 11.77
C GLY A 441 -17.08 -14.02 10.94
N PHE A 442 -18.15 -13.55 11.58
CA PHE A 442 -19.34 -13.10 10.85
C PHE A 442 -19.05 -11.88 9.97
N ALA A 443 -18.22 -10.94 10.42
CA ALA A 443 -17.81 -9.80 9.60
C ALA A 443 -17.10 -10.22 8.31
N GLN A 444 -16.28 -11.28 8.36
CA GLN A 444 -15.64 -11.85 7.17
C GLN A 444 -16.67 -12.47 6.21
N SER A 445 -17.63 -13.24 6.74
CA SER A 445 -18.74 -13.80 5.95
C SER A 445 -19.60 -12.72 5.31
N LEU A 446 -19.91 -11.63 6.04
CA LEU A 446 -20.65 -10.49 5.52
C LEU A 446 -19.87 -9.75 4.44
N SER A 447 -18.58 -9.47 4.67
CA SER A 447 -17.74 -8.85 3.66
C SER A 447 -17.61 -9.72 2.40
N ALA A 448 -17.57 -11.05 2.54
CA ALA A 448 -17.52 -11.97 1.41
C ALA A 448 -18.85 -12.01 0.64
N ALA A 449 -19.99 -12.04 1.33
CA ALA A 449 -21.31 -11.99 0.71
C ALA A 449 -21.53 -10.67 -0.07
N VAL A 450 -21.14 -9.55 0.52
CA VAL A 450 -21.19 -8.23 -0.13
C VAL A 450 -20.29 -8.18 -1.35
N GLU A 451 -19.08 -8.75 -1.27
CA GLU A 451 -18.18 -8.80 -2.42
C GLU A 451 -18.75 -9.67 -3.56
N GLN A 452 -19.30 -10.84 -3.25
CA GLN A 452 -19.88 -11.74 -4.26
C GLN A 452 -21.14 -11.16 -4.92
N GLY A 453 -21.97 -10.45 -4.15
CA GLY A 453 -23.21 -9.87 -4.65
C GLY A 453 -23.06 -8.50 -5.31
N TYR A 454 -22.14 -7.66 -4.81
CA TYR A 454 -22.10 -6.24 -5.12
C TYR A 454 -20.69 -5.67 -5.38
N GLN A 455 -19.64 -6.49 -5.24
CA GLN A 455 -18.27 -6.13 -5.64
C GLN A 455 -17.74 -4.83 -5.00
N TRP A 456 -18.06 -4.60 -3.71
CA TRP A 456 -17.67 -3.37 -3.03
C TRP A 456 -16.18 -3.11 -3.04
N LYS A 457 -15.37 -4.15 -2.82
CA LYS A 457 -13.92 -4.01 -2.72
C LYS A 457 -13.32 -3.80 -4.10
N SER A 458 -13.69 -4.62 -5.07
CA SER A 458 -13.13 -4.60 -6.42
C SER A 458 -13.58 -3.42 -7.28
N ASP A 459 -14.82 -2.95 -7.09
CA ASP A 459 -15.44 -1.98 -8.01
C ASP A 459 -15.63 -0.61 -7.36
N ARG A 460 -15.78 -0.56 -6.03
CA ARG A 460 -16.09 0.67 -5.27
C ARG A 460 -15.02 1.07 -4.26
N GLY A 461 -13.98 0.27 -4.05
CA GLY A 461 -12.92 0.57 -3.10
C GLY A 461 -13.36 0.57 -1.63
N LEU A 462 -14.45 -0.12 -1.30
CA LEU A 462 -15.04 -0.20 0.03
C LEU A 462 -14.94 -1.62 0.60
N ALA A 463 -14.77 -1.74 1.91
CA ALA A 463 -14.81 -3.02 2.60
C ALA A 463 -15.49 -2.90 3.97
N ILE A 464 -16.22 -3.95 4.34
CA ILE A 464 -16.69 -4.14 5.71
C ILE A 464 -15.56 -4.82 6.48
N VAL A 465 -15.04 -4.17 7.52
CA VAL A 465 -13.91 -4.69 8.30
C VAL A 465 -14.34 -5.29 9.63
N LYS A 466 -15.48 -4.86 10.18
CA LYS A 466 -16.05 -5.35 11.43
C LYS A 466 -17.57 -5.30 11.37
N THR A 467 -18.21 -6.22 12.07
CA THR A 467 -19.67 -6.28 12.24
C THR A 467 -19.98 -6.67 13.67
N ALA A 468 -20.95 -6.01 14.28
CA ALA A 468 -21.48 -6.34 15.59
C ALA A 468 -22.97 -6.64 15.45
N ILE A 469 -23.37 -7.87 15.76
CA ILE A 469 -24.78 -8.25 15.81
C ILE A 469 -25.30 -7.93 17.21
N VAL A 470 -26.24 -7.00 17.30
CA VAL A 470 -26.84 -6.56 18.58
C VAL A 470 -27.97 -7.49 18.98
N SER A 471 -28.83 -7.89 18.03
CA SER A 471 -29.93 -8.81 18.28
C SER A 471 -30.19 -9.73 17.09
N ILE A 472 -30.54 -10.96 17.41
CA ILE A 472 -31.08 -11.95 16.46
C ILE A 472 -32.38 -12.46 17.07
N GLU A 473 -33.49 -12.18 16.41
CA GLU A 473 -34.82 -12.62 16.79
C GLU A 473 -35.25 -13.70 15.80
N TYR A 474 -35.08 -14.96 16.19
CA TYR A 474 -35.46 -16.10 15.36
C TYR A 474 -36.99 -16.23 15.26
N ASP A 475 -37.46 -16.66 14.08
CA ASP A 475 -38.87 -16.93 13.84
C ASP A 475 -39.42 -18.05 14.75
N ALA A 476 -40.74 -18.26 14.74
CA ALA A 476 -41.39 -19.23 15.63
C ALA A 476 -40.87 -20.66 15.41
N ASN A 477 -40.69 -21.06 14.16
CA ASN A 477 -40.28 -22.43 13.79
C ASN A 477 -38.85 -22.71 14.22
N THR A 478 -37.94 -21.77 13.93
CA THR A 478 -36.53 -21.85 14.31
C THR A 478 -36.37 -21.89 15.82
N ARG A 479 -37.12 -21.06 16.58
CA ARG A 479 -37.05 -21.09 18.05
C ARG A 479 -37.44 -22.45 18.62
N GLU A 480 -38.43 -23.11 18.05
CA GLU A 480 -38.85 -24.44 18.51
C GLU A 480 -37.81 -25.52 18.20
N LEU A 481 -37.20 -25.45 17.02
CA LEU A 481 -36.05 -26.30 16.67
C LEU A 481 -34.87 -26.09 17.61
N LEU A 482 -34.53 -24.83 17.91
CA LEU A 482 -33.42 -24.50 18.81
C LEU A 482 -33.68 -25.00 20.24
N LYS A 483 -34.91 -24.92 20.75
CA LYS A 483 -35.25 -25.54 22.06
C LYS A 483 -35.04 -27.04 22.05
N THR A 484 -35.39 -27.71 20.96
CA THR A 484 -35.23 -29.16 20.80
C THR A 484 -33.75 -29.54 20.78
N VAL A 485 -32.93 -28.81 20.02
CA VAL A 485 -31.47 -28.95 20.01
C VAL A 485 -30.88 -28.71 21.39
N GLN A 486 -31.26 -27.62 22.07
CA GLN A 486 -30.73 -27.30 23.40
C GLN A 486 -31.04 -28.40 24.42
N ARG A 487 -32.25 -28.99 24.35
CA ARG A 487 -32.63 -30.13 25.20
C ARG A 487 -31.80 -31.37 24.86
N ALA A 488 -31.62 -31.68 23.57
CA ALA A 488 -30.80 -32.80 23.13
C ALA A 488 -29.33 -32.63 23.55
N ASP A 489 -28.76 -31.44 23.37
CA ASP A 489 -27.39 -31.11 23.76
C ASP A 489 -27.21 -31.25 25.29
N ALA A 490 -28.18 -30.79 26.10
CA ALA A 490 -28.16 -30.94 27.55
C ALA A 490 -28.22 -32.41 28.02
N LEU A 491 -28.88 -33.26 27.24
CA LEU A 491 -28.98 -34.71 27.46
C LEU A 491 -27.84 -35.49 26.79
N SER A 492 -26.97 -34.83 26.05
CA SER A 492 -25.82 -35.46 25.41
C SER A 492 -24.57 -35.39 26.31
N GLY A 493 -23.68 -36.37 26.18
CA GLY A 493 -22.40 -36.42 26.89
C GLY A 493 -22.50 -36.70 28.40
N SER A 494 -21.49 -36.26 29.15
CA SER A 494 -21.34 -36.53 30.59
C SER A 494 -22.50 -35.97 31.43
N ARG A 495 -23.07 -34.84 31.01
CA ARG A 495 -24.23 -34.21 31.67
C ARG A 495 -25.49 -35.04 31.52
N GLY A 496 -25.77 -35.54 30.32
CA GLY A 496 -26.88 -36.48 30.09
C GLY A 496 -26.77 -37.75 30.93
N ASN A 497 -25.57 -38.33 31.00
CA ASN A 497 -25.31 -39.52 31.81
C ASN A 497 -25.51 -39.22 33.31
N SER A 498 -25.07 -38.07 33.81
CA SER A 498 -25.32 -37.67 35.20
C SER A 498 -26.79 -37.39 35.49
N ASN A 499 -27.54 -36.81 34.53
CA ASN A 499 -28.96 -36.51 34.70
C ASN A 499 -29.81 -37.80 34.65
N LEU A 500 -29.42 -38.76 33.81
CA LEU A 500 -30.03 -40.09 33.78
C LEU A 500 -29.71 -40.88 35.07
N GLN A 501 -28.45 -40.87 35.54
CA GLN A 501 -28.08 -41.48 36.82
C GLN A 501 -28.81 -40.86 38.00
N ALA A 502 -28.96 -39.52 38.02
CA ALA A 502 -29.73 -38.82 39.04
C ALA A 502 -31.22 -39.18 38.99
N SER A 503 -31.81 -39.27 37.79
CA SER A 503 -33.22 -39.65 37.60
C SER A 503 -33.49 -41.10 38.00
N VAL A 504 -32.56 -42.01 37.67
CA VAL A 504 -32.63 -43.42 38.10
C VAL A 504 -32.45 -43.54 39.61
N ALA A 505 -31.50 -42.81 40.21
CA ALA A 505 -31.29 -42.80 41.65
C ALA A 505 -32.51 -42.25 42.41
N GLN A 506 -33.12 -41.16 41.92
CA GLN A 506 -34.37 -40.62 42.46
C GLN A 506 -35.55 -41.58 42.28
N GLY A 507 -35.62 -42.31 41.16
CA GLY A 507 -36.64 -43.35 40.94
C GLY A 507 -36.52 -44.50 41.93
N ILE A 508 -35.30 -44.95 42.24
CA ILE A 508 -35.04 -45.98 43.24
C ILE A 508 -35.34 -45.45 44.65
N GLN A 509 -34.92 -44.22 44.95
CA GLN A 509 -35.20 -43.58 46.25
C GLN A 509 -36.70 -43.42 46.49
N SER A 510 -37.47 -42.92 45.52
CA SER A 510 -38.92 -42.74 45.63
C SER A 510 -39.70 -44.06 45.69
N ALA A 511 -39.21 -45.11 45.01
CA ALA A 511 -39.74 -46.46 45.15
C ALA A 511 -39.44 -47.07 46.53
N GLY A 512 -38.30 -46.73 47.13
CA GLY A 512 -37.95 -47.09 48.51
C GLY A 512 -38.74 -46.32 49.57
N GLU A 513 -39.02 -45.03 49.33
CA GLU A 513 -39.76 -44.16 50.26
C GLU A 513 -41.26 -44.44 50.30
N ASN A 514 -41.89 -44.79 49.17
CA ASN A 514 -43.34 -45.03 49.09
C ASN A 514 -43.76 -46.51 49.06
N GLY A 515 -42.85 -47.46 48.80
CA GLY A 515 -43.20 -48.85 48.50
C GLY A 515 -42.89 -49.89 49.58
N GLY A 516 -42.13 -49.56 50.63
CA GLY A 516 -41.61 -50.56 51.57
C GLY A 516 -40.90 -51.73 50.85
N ALA A 517 -40.76 -52.89 51.51
CA ALA A 517 -40.15 -54.08 50.89
C ALA A 517 -40.84 -54.52 49.58
N ALA A 518 -42.11 -54.15 49.36
CA ALA A 518 -42.84 -54.43 48.14
C ALA A 518 -42.40 -53.55 46.95
N GLY A 519 -41.98 -52.31 47.17
CA GLY A 519 -41.44 -51.41 46.14
C GLY A 519 -40.10 -51.88 45.57
N LEU A 520 -39.22 -52.41 46.43
CA LEU A 520 -37.93 -53.00 46.04
C LEU A 520 -38.10 -54.31 45.24
N VAL A 521 -39.07 -55.14 45.62
CA VAL A 521 -39.43 -56.36 44.85
C VAL A 521 -40.09 -56.00 43.52
N GLY A 522 -40.89 -54.93 43.48
CA GLY A 522 -41.50 -54.41 42.25
C GLY A 522 -40.49 -53.91 41.22
N VAL A 523 -39.39 -53.28 41.66
CA VAL A 523 -38.27 -52.89 40.79
C VAL A 523 -37.50 -54.12 40.29
N GLY A 524 -37.26 -55.12 41.15
CA GLY A 524 -36.63 -56.40 40.77
C GLY A 524 -37.46 -57.25 39.81
N MET A 525 -38.79 -57.22 39.96
CA MET A 525 -39.74 -57.89 39.05
C MET A 525 -39.97 -57.09 37.76
N ALA A 526 -39.94 -55.75 37.80
CA ALA A 526 -40.00 -54.92 36.59
C ALA A 526 -38.74 -55.06 35.72
N SER A 527 -37.55 -55.22 36.33
CA SER A 527 -36.33 -55.59 35.60
C SER A 527 -36.37 -57.01 35.02
N GLY A 528 -37.22 -57.90 35.58
CA GLY A 528 -37.43 -59.26 35.08
C GLY A 528 -38.58 -59.39 34.07
N MET A 529 -39.56 -58.48 34.08
CA MET A 529 -40.79 -58.56 33.28
C MET A 529 -40.80 -57.63 32.07
N PHE A 530 -40.03 -56.53 32.08
CA PHE A 530 -39.64 -55.83 30.85
C PHE A 530 -38.46 -56.57 30.24
N GLY A 531 -38.79 -57.58 29.43
CA GLY A 531 -37.83 -58.45 28.78
C GLY A 531 -36.60 -57.72 28.23
N ALA A 532 -35.44 -58.21 28.63
CA ALA A 532 -34.10 -57.87 28.12
C ALA A 532 -33.92 -58.33 26.65
N GLY A 533 -34.85 -57.93 25.77
CA GLY A 533 -35.01 -58.51 24.44
C GLY A 533 -34.98 -57.54 23.27
N ASN A 534 -35.01 -56.21 23.44
CA ASN A 534 -35.05 -55.30 22.28
C ASN A 534 -34.51 -53.87 22.48
N LEU A 535 -33.65 -53.63 23.48
CA LEU A 535 -32.84 -52.39 23.51
C LEU A 535 -31.55 -52.63 22.72
N GLN A 536 -31.66 -52.41 21.41
CA GLN A 536 -30.54 -52.38 20.49
C GLN A 536 -29.65 -51.18 20.82
N GLN A 537 -28.59 -51.45 21.58
CA GLN A 537 -27.49 -50.55 21.86
C GLN A 537 -26.75 -50.22 20.55
N PRO A 538 -26.56 -48.94 20.16
CA PRO A 538 -25.49 -48.58 19.26
C PRO A 538 -24.16 -48.79 19.99
N ALA A 539 -23.40 -49.77 19.51
CA ALA A 539 -22.01 -50.11 19.82
C ALA A 539 -21.29 -49.24 20.88
N THR A 540 -21.20 -49.76 22.10
CA THR A 540 -20.07 -49.46 22.99
C THR A 540 -18.86 -50.34 22.61
N PRO A 541 -17.62 -49.81 22.72
CA PRO A 541 -16.40 -50.51 22.32
C PRO A 541 -16.23 -51.81 23.11
N ALA A 542 -15.57 -52.78 22.46
CA ALA A 542 -15.25 -54.10 22.98
C ALA A 542 -14.96 -54.12 24.49
N ALA A 543 -15.66 -55.01 25.20
CA ALA A 543 -15.23 -55.43 26.51
C ALA A 543 -13.79 -55.97 26.43
N PRO A 544 -12.89 -55.57 27.33
CA PRO A 544 -11.53 -56.10 27.37
C PRO A 544 -11.58 -57.61 27.60
N ALA A 545 -10.72 -58.32 26.89
CA ALA A 545 -10.47 -59.74 27.07
C ALA A 545 -10.26 -60.07 28.57
N ALA A 546 -10.72 -61.24 28.98
CA ALA A 546 -10.40 -61.81 30.28
C ALA A 546 -8.91 -61.63 30.58
N ASP A 547 -8.62 -60.91 31.66
CA ASP A 547 -7.27 -60.54 32.07
C ASP A 547 -6.39 -61.80 32.21
N ASP A 548 -5.39 -61.94 31.35
CA ASP A 548 -4.37 -62.98 31.47
C ASP A 548 -3.56 -62.75 32.76
N PRO A 549 -3.67 -63.62 33.78
CA PRO A 549 -2.98 -63.45 35.06
C PRO A 549 -1.45 -63.40 34.89
N VAL A 550 -0.92 -64.01 33.82
CA VAL A 550 0.52 -63.98 33.51
C VAL A 550 0.97 -62.60 33.07
N ALA A 551 0.14 -61.86 32.33
CA ALA A 551 0.45 -60.49 31.89
C ALA A 551 0.43 -59.49 33.07
N LYS A 552 -0.49 -59.67 34.03
CA LYS A 552 -0.51 -58.87 35.28
C LYS A 552 0.71 -59.13 36.14
N LEU A 553 1.14 -60.38 36.25
CA LEU A 553 2.35 -60.75 36.98
C LEU A 553 3.61 -60.18 36.34
N LYS A 554 3.70 -60.15 35.02
CA LYS A 554 4.85 -59.56 34.33
C LYS A 554 5.01 -58.06 34.60
N LYS A 555 3.90 -57.30 34.57
CA LYS A 555 3.90 -55.88 34.95
C LYS A 555 4.24 -55.67 36.43
N ALA A 556 3.73 -56.52 37.32
CA ALA A 556 4.07 -56.44 38.73
C ALA A 556 5.56 -56.73 38.98
N LYS A 557 6.17 -57.63 38.20
CA LYS A 557 7.61 -57.93 38.28
C LYS A 557 8.45 -56.75 37.80
N GLU A 558 8.05 -56.07 36.73
CA GLU A 558 8.69 -54.83 36.27
C GLU A 558 8.61 -53.72 37.32
N MET A 559 7.47 -53.56 38.01
CA MET A 559 7.34 -52.58 39.10
C MET A 559 8.23 -52.91 40.30
N LEU A 560 8.42 -54.19 40.62
CA LEU A 560 9.36 -54.65 41.64
C LEU A 560 10.82 -54.37 41.22
N ASP A 561 11.18 -54.64 39.96
CA ASP A 561 12.53 -54.39 39.45
C ASP A 561 12.87 -52.89 39.36
N LEU A 562 11.84 -52.05 39.19
CA LEU A 562 11.94 -50.59 39.28
C LEU A 562 11.91 -50.06 40.73
N GLY A 563 11.77 -50.94 41.73
CA GLY A 563 11.72 -50.58 43.15
C GLY A 563 10.45 -49.85 43.60
N LEU A 564 9.38 -49.88 42.78
CA LEU A 564 8.11 -49.20 43.05
C LEU A 564 7.19 -49.97 44.00
N ILE A 565 7.42 -51.27 44.16
CA ILE A 565 6.73 -52.15 45.12
C ILE A 565 7.72 -53.05 45.83
N THR A 566 7.37 -53.57 47.01
CA THR A 566 8.23 -54.50 47.74
C THR A 566 8.07 -55.94 47.24
N GLN A 567 9.04 -56.80 47.53
CA GLN A 567 8.95 -58.24 47.21
C GLN A 567 7.68 -58.88 47.80
N THR A 568 7.30 -58.46 49.00
CA THR A 568 6.11 -58.95 49.71
C THR A 568 4.81 -58.58 49.00
N ASP A 569 4.73 -57.37 48.43
CA ASP A 569 3.57 -56.91 47.65
C ASP A 569 3.43 -57.69 46.34
N TYR A 570 4.57 -57.95 45.68
CA TYR A 570 4.62 -58.76 44.47
C TYR A 570 4.15 -60.21 44.73
N ASP A 571 4.60 -60.81 45.83
CA ASP A 571 4.23 -62.18 46.18
C ASP A 571 2.74 -62.31 46.55
N ALA A 572 2.16 -61.29 47.22
CA ALA A 572 0.72 -61.24 47.47
C ALA A 572 -0.11 -61.11 46.19
N LEU A 573 0.35 -60.31 45.22
CA LEU A 573 -0.27 -60.20 43.89
C LEU A 573 -0.16 -61.51 43.11
N LYS A 574 0.96 -62.23 43.24
CA LYS A 574 1.17 -63.55 42.63
C LYS A 574 0.24 -64.61 43.20
N ALA A 575 0.09 -64.68 44.53
CA ALA A 575 -0.87 -65.57 45.17
C ALA A 575 -2.30 -65.31 44.69
N LYS A 576 -2.71 -64.03 44.68
CA LYS A 576 -4.05 -63.62 44.21
C LYS A 576 -4.29 -63.90 42.72
N ALA A 577 -3.29 -63.71 41.87
CA ALA A 577 -3.41 -63.96 40.43
C ALA A 577 -3.40 -65.46 40.06
N LEU A 578 -2.78 -66.31 40.87
CA LEU A 578 -2.75 -67.77 40.69
C LEU A 578 -3.83 -68.51 41.51
N GLY A 579 -4.60 -67.80 42.34
CA GLY A 579 -5.66 -68.36 43.17
C GLY A 579 -5.16 -69.22 44.34
N LEU A 580 -3.96 -68.92 44.87
CA LEU A 580 -3.28 -69.66 45.93
C LEU A 580 -3.40 -69.00 47.31
#